data_AF-A0A8H8S488-F1
#
_entry.id   AF-A0A8H8S488-F1
#
_cell.length_a   1.000
_cell.length_b   1.000
_cell.length_c   1.000
_cell.angle_alpha   90.00
_cell.angle_beta   90.00
_cell.angle_gamma   90.00
#
_symmetry.space_group_name_H-M   'P 1'
#
loop_
_entity.id
_entity.type
_entity.pdbx_description
1 polymer ?
#
loop_
_entity_poly.entity_id
_entity_poly.type
_entity_poly.pdbx_seq_one_letter_code
_entity_poly.pdbx_strand_id
1 'polypeptide(L)'
;MSAPASKFKVADLSLAAFGRKEIELAENEMPGLVATRAKYAADQPLKGARIAGCLHMTIQTAVLIETLTFLGAEVTWSSCNIFSTQDHAAAAIAAVGVPVFAWKGETEEEYQWCLEQQLVAFKDGKGLNLILDDGGDLTALVHNKYPEMLKGCYGVSEETTTGVHHLYKMLKNKTLLVPTVNVNDSVTKSKFDNLYGCRESLIDGIKRATDVMIAGKVAVVAGFGDVGKGCAMALHGMGARVIVTEVDPINALQAAVSGYQVLTMDKAASEGQIFVTTTGCRDILVGSHFEKMPNDAIVCNIGHFDIEIDVAWLKKNAKSVQNIKPQVDRFLMASGRHIILLAEGRLVNLGCATGHSSFVMSCSFTNQVLAQILLFKSEDAAFGKKYIEFGKTQKLEVGVYVLPKILDETVAMLHLAHVNAELTKLTPTQAEYLGLEVEGPYKSDMYRY
;
A
#
# COMPACT_ATOMS: atom_id res chain seq x y z
N MET A 1 37.50 -7.37 16.18
CA MET A 1 36.14 -7.52 16.75
C MET A 1 35.50 -6.14 16.79
N SER A 2 34.71 -5.81 15.78
CA SER A 2 33.86 -4.61 15.76
C SER A 2 32.47 -5.05 16.19
N ALA A 3 31.90 -4.38 17.19
CA ALA A 3 30.50 -4.57 17.60
C ALA A 3 29.57 -4.45 16.38
N PRO A 4 28.41 -5.14 16.34
CA PRO A 4 27.44 -4.86 15.29
C PRO A 4 27.05 -3.38 15.36
N ALA A 5 27.06 -2.75 14.19
CA ALA A 5 26.35 -1.52 13.90
C ALA A 5 24.93 -1.57 14.51
N SER A 6 24.37 -0.43 14.89
CA SER A 6 23.07 -0.34 15.57
C SER A 6 22.03 -1.29 14.96
N LYS A 7 21.41 -2.15 15.79
CA LYS A 7 20.41 -3.15 15.35
C LYS A 7 19.17 -2.54 14.66
N PHE A 8 19.04 -1.23 14.67
CA PHE A 8 17.99 -0.43 14.05
C PHE A 8 18.56 0.97 13.79
N LYS A 9 17.88 1.76 12.96
CA LYS A 9 18.10 3.21 12.78
C LYS A 9 16.73 3.87 12.57
N VAL A 10 16.34 4.69 13.54
CA VAL A 10 15.08 5.46 13.54
C VAL A 10 15.37 6.92 13.88
N ALA A 11 14.43 7.83 13.63
CA ALA A 11 14.62 9.26 13.93
C ALA A 11 14.89 9.52 15.42
N ASP A 12 14.00 9.05 16.28
CA ASP A 12 14.08 9.26 17.72
C ASP A 12 13.42 8.11 18.49
N LEU A 13 14.24 7.34 19.22
CA LEU A 13 13.77 6.21 20.03
C LEU A 13 12.91 6.67 21.24
N SER A 14 13.00 7.93 21.66
CA SER A 14 12.22 8.48 22.77
C SER A 14 10.71 8.47 22.49
N LEU A 15 10.33 8.40 21.21
CA LEU A 15 8.95 8.35 20.75
C LEU A 15 8.26 6.98 20.95
N ALA A 16 9.00 5.94 21.36
CA ALA A 16 8.49 4.58 21.48
C ALA A 16 7.24 4.46 22.37
N ALA A 17 7.19 5.20 23.48
CA ALA A 17 6.04 5.17 24.39
C ALA A 17 4.77 5.79 23.75
N PHE A 18 4.93 6.77 22.88
CA PHE A 18 3.82 7.33 22.11
C PHE A 18 3.37 6.35 21.02
N GLY A 19 4.32 5.79 20.25
CA GLY A 19 4.03 4.77 19.26
C GLY A 19 3.28 3.57 19.83
N ARG A 20 3.66 3.07 21.00
CA ARG A 20 2.95 1.98 21.69
C ARG A 20 1.48 2.30 21.92
N LYS A 21 1.17 3.51 22.41
CA LYS A 21 -0.23 3.92 22.67
C LYS A 21 -1.05 3.98 21.39
N GLU A 22 -0.49 4.46 20.28
CA GLU A 22 -1.20 4.45 19.00
C GLU A 22 -1.33 3.05 18.40
N ILE A 23 -0.35 2.18 18.60
CA ILE A 23 -0.45 0.76 18.21
C ILE A 23 -1.61 0.10 18.98
N GLU A 24 -1.71 0.29 20.30
CA GLU A 24 -2.83 -0.24 21.11
C GLU A 24 -4.20 0.25 20.63
N LEU A 25 -4.29 1.51 20.18
CA LEU A 25 -5.52 2.03 19.56
C LEU A 25 -5.78 1.36 18.20
N ALA A 26 -4.75 1.24 17.36
CA ALA A 26 -4.87 0.64 16.04
C ALA A 26 -5.24 -0.84 16.10
N GLU A 27 -4.78 -1.60 17.10
CA GLU A 27 -5.17 -2.99 17.29
C GLU A 27 -6.69 -3.15 17.43
N ASN A 28 -7.37 -2.21 18.11
CA ASN A 28 -8.83 -2.22 18.22
C ASN A 28 -9.51 -2.00 16.86
N GLU A 29 -8.87 -1.27 15.96
CA GLU A 29 -9.35 -1.02 14.59
C GLU A 29 -8.78 -2.00 13.57
N MET A 30 -8.06 -3.06 13.98
CA MET A 30 -7.48 -4.06 13.08
C MET A 30 -7.98 -5.47 13.37
N PRO A 31 -9.30 -5.72 13.29
CA PRO A 31 -9.92 -6.98 13.70
C PRO A 31 -9.38 -8.17 12.91
N GLY A 32 -9.05 -8.00 11.61
CA GLY A 32 -8.49 -9.07 10.78
C GLY A 32 -7.17 -9.61 11.31
N LEU A 33 -6.24 -8.70 11.68
CA LEU A 33 -4.95 -9.07 12.24
C LEU A 33 -5.10 -9.70 13.63
N VAL A 34 -5.90 -9.09 14.51
CA VAL A 34 -6.14 -9.61 15.87
C VAL A 34 -6.80 -10.99 15.83
N ALA A 35 -7.81 -11.20 14.99
CA ALA A 35 -8.47 -12.49 14.83
C ALA A 35 -7.53 -13.53 14.18
N THR A 36 -6.65 -13.11 13.27
CA THR A 36 -5.61 -13.97 12.67
C THR A 36 -4.61 -14.43 13.73
N ARG A 37 -4.15 -13.54 14.62
CA ARG A 37 -3.31 -13.91 15.78
C ARG A 37 -4.01 -14.98 16.61
N ALA A 38 -5.25 -14.74 17.01
CA ALA A 38 -6.02 -15.68 17.84
C ALA A 38 -6.22 -17.04 17.15
N LYS A 39 -6.58 -17.03 15.85
CA LYS A 39 -6.89 -18.24 15.07
C LYS A 39 -5.69 -19.18 14.93
N TYR A 40 -4.49 -18.63 14.71
CA TYR A 40 -3.29 -19.44 14.41
C TYR A 40 -2.25 -19.48 15.55
N ALA A 41 -2.52 -18.85 16.70
CA ALA A 41 -1.59 -18.71 17.82
C ALA A 41 -0.94 -20.04 18.23
N ALA A 42 -1.75 -21.10 18.36
CA ALA A 42 -1.32 -22.38 18.92
C ALA A 42 -0.32 -23.13 18.03
N ASP A 43 -0.38 -22.95 16.71
CA ASP A 43 0.51 -23.66 15.78
C ASP A 43 1.79 -22.89 15.46
N GLN A 44 1.84 -21.59 15.77
CA GLN A 44 2.97 -20.71 15.44
C GLN A 44 3.43 -20.92 13.99
N PRO A 45 2.55 -20.66 12.99
CA PRO A 45 2.76 -21.08 11.62
C PRO A 45 4.02 -20.46 10.99
N LEU A 46 4.48 -19.32 11.48
CA LEU A 46 5.67 -18.65 10.95
C LEU A 46 6.93 -18.94 11.78
N LYS A 47 6.91 -19.91 12.69
CA LYS A 47 8.10 -20.30 13.47
C LYS A 47 9.24 -20.74 12.53
N GLY A 48 10.32 -19.95 12.51
CA GLY A 48 11.49 -20.15 11.65
C GLY A 48 11.46 -19.37 10.33
N ALA A 49 10.38 -18.65 10.06
CA ALA A 49 10.33 -17.63 9.02
C ALA A 49 11.24 -16.45 9.40
N ARG A 50 11.92 -15.88 8.39
CA ARG A 50 12.79 -14.71 8.45
C ARG A 50 12.36 -13.78 7.33
N ILE A 51 11.49 -12.85 7.68
CA ILE A 51 10.78 -11.96 6.75
C ILE A 51 11.54 -10.64 6.68
N ALA A 52 12.03 -10.30 5.49
CA ALA A 52 12.51 -8.96 5.18
C ALA A 52 11.32 -8.14 4.63
N GLY A 53 10.93 -7.09 5.35
CA GLY A 53 9.77 -6.26 5.02
C GLY A 53 10.17 -4.91 4.43
N CYS A 54 9.51 -4.51 3.35
CA CYS A 54 9.61 -3.18 2.76
C CYS A 54 8.21 -2.65 2.47
N LEU A 55 7.67 -1.93 3.44
CA LEU A 55 6.31 -1.37 3.43
C LEU A 55 6.36 -0.07 4.22
N HIS A 56 5.47 0.89 3.93
CA HIS A 56 5.37 2.13 4.69
C HIS A 56 5.43 1.89 6.20
N MET A 57 6.41 2.47 6.90
CA MET A 57 6.62 2.23 8.33
C MET A 57 5.66 3.07 9.19
N THR A 58 4.39 2.68 9.22
CA THR A 58 3.29 3.35 9.94
C THR A 58 2.86 2.59 11.19
N ILE A 59 1.92 3.15 11.95
CA ILE A 59 1.24 2.47 13.06
C ILE A 59 0.51 1.21 12.59
N GLN A 60 -0.12 1.23 11.41
CA GLN A 60 -0.81 0.06 10.87
C GLN A 60 0.20 -1.05 10.58
N THR A 61 1.35 -0.70 9.99
CA THR A 61 2.44 -1.64 9.69
C THR A 61 3.06 -2.19 10.96
N ALA A 62 3.16 -1.39 12.02
CA ALA A 62 3.58 -1.87 13.33
C ALA A 62 2.70 -3.02 13.85
N VAL A 63 1.37 -2.94 13.69
CA VAL A 63 0.44 -4.04 14.05
C VAL A 63 0.65 -5.28 13.16
N LEU A 64 0.95 -5.10 11.87
CA LEU A 64 1.35 -6.19 10.97
C LEU A 64 2.63 -6.88 11.43
N ILE A 65 3.69 -6.12 11.72
CA ILE A 65 4.97 -6.64 12.22
C ILE A 65 4.76 -7.42 13.52
N GLU A 66 4.00 -6.88 14.46
CA GLU A 66 3.67 -7.56 15.71
C GLU A 66 2.82 -8.82 15.48
N THR A 67 1.98 -8.86 14.45
CA THR A 67 1.25 -10.07 14.06
C THR A 67 2.19 -11.15 13.52
N LEU A 68 3.11 -10.80 12.62
CA LEU A 68 4.07 -11.75 12.05
C LEU A 68 4.97 -12.34 13.14
N THR A 69 5.51 -11.48 14.02
CA THR A 69 6.34 -11.90 15.15
C THR A 69 5.56 -12.74 16.17
N PHE A 70 4.32 -12.37 16.48
CA PHE A 70 3.45 -13.15 17.36
C PHE A 70 3.17 -14.56 16.83
N LEU A 71 3.11 -14.72 15.51
CA LEU A 71 2.92 -16.01 14.83
C LEU A 71 4.24 -16.80 14.64
N GLY A 72 5.35 -16.29 15.17
CA GLY A 72 6.64 -16.99 15.27
C GLY A 72 7.72 -16.52 14.30
N ALA A 73 7.44 -15.52 13.46
CA ALA A 73 8.42 -15.00 12.52
C ALA A 73 9.53 -14.20 13.22
N GLU A 74 10.72 -14.23 12.65
CA GLU A 74 11.73 -13.20 12.83
C GLU A 74 11.58 -12.17 11.69
N VAL A 75 11.64 -10.88 12.02
CA VAL A 75 11.30 -9.81 11.08
C VAL A 75 12.39 -8.74 11.09
N THR A 76 12.74 -8.21 9.92
CA THR A 76 13.50 -6.95 9.73
C THR A 76 12.69 -6.04 8.81
N TRP A 77 12.83 -4.72 8.94
CA TRP A 77 11.96 -3.77 8.22
C TRP A 77 12.67 -2.51 7.74
N SER A 78 12.30 -2.05 6.55
CA SER A 78 12.50 -0.67 6.08
C SER A 78 11.20 -0.10 5.52
N SER A 79 11.13 1.23 5.39
CA SER A 79 10.04 1.88 4.67
C SER A 79 10.22 1.72 3.16
N CYS A 80 9.13 1.79 2.37
CA CYS A 80 9.17 1.84 0.89
C CYS A 80 9.03 3.27 0.34
N ASN A 81 8.97 4.28 1.21
CA ASN A 81 8.90 5.68 0.80
C ASN A 81 9.47 6.63 1.85
N ILE A 82 10.34 7.54 1.40
CA ILE A 82 11.09 8.51 2.20
C ILE A 82 10.24 9.44 3.09
N PHE A 83 8.96 9.65 2.78
CA PHE A 83 8.07 10.55 3.55
C PHE A 83 6.96 9.84 4.32
N SER A 84 6.88 8.51 4.22
CA SER A 84 5.76 7.74 4.72
C SER A 84 5.91 7.23 6.15
N THR A 85 7.14 7.19 6.67
CA THR A 85 7.41 6.70 8.01
C THR A 85 6.71 7.57 9.06
N GLN A 86 6.09 6.93 10.04
CA GLN A 86 5.68 7.54 11.29
C GLN A 86 6.74 7.23 12.33
N ASP A 87 7.55 8.21 12.70
CA ASP A 87 8.76 7.98 13.50
C ASP A 87 8.48 7.34 14.86
N HIS A 88 7.33 7.66 15.48
CA HIS A 88 6.89 7.03 16.72
C HIS A 88 6.51 5.56 16.55
N ALA A 89 5.95 5.15 15.41
CA ALA A 89 5.70 3.75 15.07
C ALA A 89 7.02 2.99 14.90
N ALA A 90 7.95 3.55 14.12
CA ALA A 90 9.28 2.99 13.92
C ALA A 90 10.03 2.82 15.25
N ALA A 91 9.99 3.84 16.12
CA ALA A 91 10.59 3.78 17.45
C ALA A 91 9.97 2.71 18.35
N ALA A 92 8.64 2.54 18.34
CA ALA A 92 7.96 1.53 19.15
C ALA A 92 8.33 0.09 18.74
N ILE A 93 8.42 -0.17 17.43
CA ILE A 93 8.83 -1.47 16.90
C ILE A 93 10.33 -1.73 17.16
N ALA A 94 11.18 -0.73 16.95
CA ALA A 94 12.61 -0.84 17.29
C ALA A 94 12.83 -1.12 18.78
N ALA A 95 12.06 -0.50 19.67
CA ALA A 95 12.17 -0.66 21.12
C ALA A 95 11.83 -2.07 21.62
N VAL A 96 11.00 -2.84 20.90
CA VAL A 96 10.72 -4.26 21.23
C VAL A 96 11.73 -5.23 20.60
N GLY A 97 12.77 -4.69 19.94
CA GLY A 97 13.91 -5.47 19.45
C GLY A 97 13.78 -5.97 18.02
N VAL A 98 12.78 -5.53 17.26
CA VAL A 98 12.69 -5.77 15.81
C VAL A 98 13.58 -4.74 15.08
N PRO A 99 14.53 -5.17 14.23
CA PRO A 99 15.32 -4.25 13.41
C PRO A 99 14.45 -3.41 12.46
N VAL A 100 14.46 -2.10 12.66
CA VAL A 100 13.80 -1.12 11.79
C VAL A 100 14.82 -0.10 11.30
N PHE A 101 14.89 0.11 9.99
CA PHE A 101 15.70 1.12 9.34
C PHE A 101 14.77 2.04 8.55
N ALA A 102 14.22 3.04 9.24
CA ALA A 102 13.23 3.93 8.66
C ALA A 102 13.08 5.23 9.48
N TRP A 103 12.98 6.38 8.81
CA TRP A 103 12.54 7.65 9.39
C TRP A 103 11.85 8.53 8.34
N LYS A 104 11.06 9.52 8.79
CA LYS A 104 10.44 10.47 7.86
C LYS A 104 11.46 11.50 7.37
N GLY A 105 11.51 11.72 6.07
CA GLY A 105 12.43 12.65 5.43
C GLY A 105 13.80 12.05 5.13
N GLU A 106 13.88 10.73 4.91
CA GLU A 106 15.07 10.09 4.33
C GLU A 106 15.49 10.77 3.02
N THR A 107 16.80 10.85 2.78
CA THR A 107 17.34 11.05 1.43
C THR A 107 17.27 9.75 0.64
N GLU A 108 17.37 9.83 -0.69
CA GLU A 108 17.41 8.63 -1.54
C GLU A 108 18.60 7.71 -1.22
N GLU A 109 19.74 8.27 -0.80
CA GLU A 109 20.90 7.48 -0.36
C GLU A 109 20.62 6.74 0.94
N GLU A 110 19.98 7.40 1.91
CA GLU A 110 19.56 6.78 3.17
C GLU A 110 18.51 5.69 2.94
N TYR A 111 17.56 5.92 2.03
CA TYR A 111 16.56 4.91 1.63
C TYR A 111 17.21 3.62 1.10
N GLN A 112 18.14 3.74 0.16
CA GLN A 112 18.88 2.59 -0.36
C GLN A 112 19.73 1.92 0.72
N TRP A 113 20.35 2.71 1.60
CA TRP A 113 21.08 2.18 2.75
C TRP A 113 20.16 1.39 3.70
N CYS A 114 18.94 1.87 3.98
CA CYS A 114 17.95 1.20 4.82
C CYS A 114 17.56 -0.18 4.25
N LEU A 115 17.32 -0.26 2.93
CA LEU A 115 17.05 -1.54 2.24
C LEU A 115 18.20 -2.54 2.44
N GLU A 116 19.45 -2.10 2.34
CA GLU A 116 20.60 -2.98 2.50
C GLU A 116 20.84 -3.40 3.96
N GLN A 117 20.64 -2.49 4.93
CA GLN A 117 20.86 -2.82 6.34
C GLN A 117 19.90 -3.90 6.85
N GLN A 118 18.63 -3.87 6.42
CA GLN A 118 17.67 -4.87 6.88
C GLN A 118 18.03 -6.31 6.46
N LEU A 119 18.75 -6.48 5.35
CA LEU A 119 19.14 -7.79 4.82
C LEU A 119 20.17 -8.52 5.70
N VAL A 120 20.93 -7.78 6.51
CA VAL A 120 21.99 -8.31 7.39
C VAL A 120 21.66 -8.21 8.88
N ALA A 121 20.44 -7.78 9.22
CA ALA A 121 20.02 -7.51 10.59
C ALA A 121 19.36 -8.70 11.31
N PHE A 122 19.15 -9.83 10.61
CA PHE A 122 18.67 -11.07 11.22
C PHE A 122 19.67 -11.63 12.24
N LYS A 123 19.15 -12.29 13.27
CA LYS A 123 19.93 -12.96 14.32
C LYS A 123 20.84 -14.02 13.74
N ASP A 124 21.98 -14.19 14.39
CA ASP A 124 23.02 -15.18 14.06
C ASP A 124 23.57 -15.08 12.63
N GLY A 125 23.35 -13.95 11.93
CA GLY A 125 23.80 -13.74 10.55
C GLY A 125 23.07 -14.59 9.52
N LYS A 126 21.85 -15.06 9.81
CA LYS A 126 21.03 -15.81 8.85
C LYS A 126 20.47 -14.90 7.77
N GLY A 127 20.32 -15.40 6.54
CA GLY A 127 19.63 -14.68 5.47
C GLY A 127 18.12 -14.81 5.54
N LEU A 128 17.40 -13.89 4.89
CA LEU A 128 15.94 -13.97 4.71
C LEU A 128 15.52 -15.31 4.10
N ASN A 129 14.28 -15.71 4.34
CA ASN A 129 13.63 -16.79 3.59
C ASN A 129 12.22 -16.42 3.11
N LEU A 130 11.77 -15.20 3.36
CA LEU A 130 10.54 -14.61 2.83
C LEU A 130 10.77 -13.12 2.63
N ILE A 131 10.09 -12.55 1.64
CA ILE A 131 10.02 -11.10 1.41
C ILE A 131 8.56 -10.68 1.49
N LEU A 132 8.31 -9.54 2.14
CA LEU A 132 7.04 -8.83 2.12
C LEU A 132 7.33 -7.43 1.58
N ASP A 133 6.75 -7.08 0.43
CA ASP A 133 7.13 -5.90 -0.33
C ASP A 133 5.92 -5.05 -0.73
N ASP A 134 6.17 -3.77 -0.92
CA ASP A 134 5.25 -2.78 -1.45
C ASP A 134 6.02 -1.89 -2.45
N GLY A 135 5.66 -2.03 -3.74
CA GLY A 135 6.26 -1.30 -4.85
C GLY A 135 7.40 -2.06 -5.55
N GLY A 136 7.92 -3.10 -4.91
CA GLY A 136 8.87 -4.05 -5.50
C GLY A 136 10.35 -3.66 -5.38
N ASP A 137 10.70 -2.62 -4.61
CA ASP A 137 12.08 -2.12 -4.51
C ASP A 137 13.00 -3.10 -3.79
N LEU A 138 12.55 -3.71 -2.69
CA LEU A 138 13.32 -4.73 -1.97
C LEU A 138 13.49 -5.99 -2.83
N THR A 139 12.42 -6.41 -3.50
CA THR A 139 12.43 -7.52 -4.43
C THR A 139 13.42 -7.27 -5.55
N ALA A 140 13.39 -6.09 -6.17
CA ALA A 140 14.31 -5.72 -7.24
C ALA A 140 15.77 -5.68 -6.76
N LEU A 141 16.02 -5.11 -5.58
CA LEU A 141 17.36 -5.07 -4.96
C LEU A 141 17.90 -6.48 -4.77
N VAL A 142 17.15 -7.37 -4.12
CA VAL A 142 17.60 -8.73 -3.81
C VAL A 142 17.76 -9.55 -5.09
N HIS A 143 16.84 -9.48 -6.04
CA HIS A 143 16.93 -10.24 -7.30
C HIS A 143 18.12 -9.82 -8.17
N ASN A 144 18.46 -8.54 -8.19
CA ASN A 144 19.49 -8.01 -9.08
C ASN A 144 20.88 -8.00 -8.42
N LYS A 145 20.96 -7.64 -7.14
CA LYS A 145 22.25 -7.41 -6.45
C LYS A 145 22.65 -8.57 -5.54
N TYR A 146 21.69 -9.28 -4.95
CA TYR A 146 21.94 -10.36 -3.97
C TYR A 146 21.16 -11.65 -4.28
N PRO A 147 21.14 -12.14 -5.54
CA PRO A 147 20.31 -13.28 -5.93
C PRO A 147 20.63 -14.57 -5.15
N GLU A 148 21.84 -14.69 -4.59
CA GLU A 148 22.24 -15.80 -3.72
C GLU A 148 21.43 -15.88 -2.42
N MET A 149 20.90 -14.75 -1.93
CA MET A 149 20.03 -14.70 -0.74
C MET A 149 18.67 -15.35 -0.98
N LEU A 150 18.26 -15.51 -2.24
CA LEU A 150 17.00 -16.17 -2.60
C LEU A 150 17.10 -17.70 -2.60
N LYS A 151 18.29 -18.28 -2.41
CA LYS A 151 18.45 -19.73 -2.27
C LYS A 151 17.75 -20.21 -0.99
N GLY A 152 16.66 -20.96 -1.17
CA GLY A 152 15.83 -21.42 -0.06
C GLY A 152 14.83 -20.38 0.46
N CYS A 153 14.63 -19.28 -0.27
CA CYS A 153 13.53 -18.36 -0.05
C CYS A 153 12.22 -18.99 -0.53
N TYR A 154 11.18 -18.91 0.30
CA TYR A 154 9.86 -19.48 0.04
C TYR A 154 9.03 -18.61 -0.92
N GLY A 155 9.33 -17.32 -1.02
CA GLY A 155 8.67 -16.42 -1.97
C GLY A 155 8.57 -14.97 -1.52
N VAL A 156 7.83 -14.19 -2.29
CA VAL A 156 7.51 -12.77 -2.06
C VAL A 156 6.00 -12.60 -1.96
N SER A 157 5.50 -11.78 -1.04
CA SER A 157 4.14 -11.22 -1.13
C SER A 157 4.22 -9.72 -1.43
N GLU A 158 3.53 -9.27 -2.48
CA GLU A 158 3.61 -7.90 -3.00
C GLU A 158 2.25 -7.19 -2.92
N GLU A 159 2.24 -6.00 -2.32
CA GLU A 159 1.05 -5.28 -1.94
C GLU A 159 0.41 -4.44 -3.05
N THR A 160 1.20 -3.82 -3.93
CA THR A 160 0.69 -2.75 -4.79
C THR A 160 0.70 -3.07 -6.27
N THR A 161 -0.20 -2.43 -7.00
CA THR A 161 -0.37 -2.58 -8.44
C THR A 161 0.94 -2.44 -9.21
N THR A 162 1.80 -1.50 -8.82
CA THR A 162 3.08 -1.30 -9.51
C THR A 162 4.10 -2.37 -9.19
N GLY A 163 4.25 -2.76 -7.92
CA GLY A 163 5.15 -3.87 -7.58
C GLY A 163 4.74 -5.15 -8.31
N VAL A 164 3.45 -5.43 -8.38
CA VAL A 164 2.89 -6.54 -9.18
C VAL A 164 3.22 -6.40 -10.67
N HIS A 165 3.14 -5.19 -11.24
CA HIS A 165 3.55 -4.96 -12.62
C HIS A 165 5.05 -5.27 -12.85
N HIS A 166 5.91 -4.90 -11.89
CA HIS A 166 7.33 -5.26 -11.91
C HIS A 166 7.53 -6.78 -11.84
N LEU A 167 6.78 -7.49 -10.99
CA LEU A 167 6.82 -8.96 -10.91
C LEU A 167 6.43 -9.62 -12.24
N TYR A 168 5.36 -9.18 -12.89
CA TYR A 168 4.98 -9.71 -14.21
C TYR A 168 6.03 -9.43 -15.28
N LYS A 169 6.68 -8.25 -15.23
CA LYS A 169 7.79 -7.93 -16.12
C LYS A 169 9.00 -8.84 -15.89
N MET A 170 9.35 -9.11 -14.62
CA MET A 170 10.40 -10.05 -14.26
C MET A 170 10.08 -11.48 -14.71
N LEU A 171 8.83 -11.93 -14.54
CA LEU A 171 8.36 -13.23 -15.01
C LEU A 171 8.49 -13.35 -16.53
N LYS A 172 7.99 -12.36 -17.28
CA LYS A 172 8.09 -12.30 -18.75
C LYS A 172 9.54 -12.33 -19.23
N ASN A 173 10.42 -11.64 -18.53
CA ASN A 173 11.85 -11.56 -18.85
C ASN A 173 12.66 -12.74 -18.30
N LYS A 174 12.02 -13.69 -17.60
CA LYS A 174 12.67 -14.84 -16.95
C LYS A 174 13.75 -14.46 -15.94
N THR A 175 13.58 -13.30 -15.28
CA THR A 175 14.47 -12.81 -14.21
C THR A 175 13.85 -12.95 -12.82
N LEU A 176 12.59 -13.39 -12.71
CA LEU A 176 11.98 -13.75 -11.44
C LEU A 176 12.58 -15.07 -10.93
N LEU A 177 13.02 -15.11 -9.66
CA LEU A 177 13.79 -16.23 -9.11
C LEU A 177 13.03 -17.08 -8.09
N VAL A 178 11.93 -16.55 -7.55
CA VAL A 178 11.10 -17.19 -6.51
C VAL A 178 9.60 -17.02 -6.83
N PRO A 179 8.71 -17.88 -6.32
CA PRO A 179 7.27 -17.65 -6.44
C PRO A 179 6.84 -16.37 -5.74
N THR A 180 5.80 -15.72 -6.28
CA THR A 180 5.25 -14.50 -5.70
C THR A 180 3.74 -14.56 -5.55
N VAL A 181 3.23 -13.96 -4.48
CA VAL A 181 1.81 -13.75 -4.24
C VAL A 181 1.50 -12.27 -4.45
N ASN A 182 0.72 -12.00 -5.49
CA ASN A 182 0.07 -10.73 -5.74
C ASN A 182 -1.07 -10.55 -4.72
N VAL A 183 -0.77 -9.80 -3.66
CA VAL A 183 -1.76 -9.44 -2.63
C VAL A 183 -2.67 -8.33 -3.14
N ASN A 184 -2.15 -7.42 -3.98
CA ASN A 184 -2.90 -6.31 -4.54
C ASN A 184 -4.24 -6.74 -5.14
N ASP A 185 -4.23 -7.79 -5.96
CA ASP A 185 -5.40 -8.21 -6.74
C ASP A 185 -6.36 -9.11 -5.94
N SER A 186 -6.11 -9.32 -4.65
CA SER A 186 -7.14 -9.83 -3.74
C SER A 186 -8.29 -8.82 -3.69
N VAL A 187 -9.53 -9.31 -3.69
CA VAL A 187 -10.74 -8.49 -3.63
C VAL A 187 -10.73 -7.63 -2.37
N THR A 188 -10.46 -8.24 -1.23
CA THR A 188 -10.37 -7.55 0.07
C THR A 188 -9.19 -6.62 0.21
N LYS A 189 -8.29 -6.57 -0.78
CA LYS A 189 -7.24 -5.55 -0.91
C LYS A 189 -7.70 -4.48 -1.90
N SER A 190 -7.64 -4.76 -3.20
CA SER A 190 -7.79 -3.73 -4.25
C SER A 190 -9.10 -2.93 -4.18
N LYS A 191 -10.21 -3.53 -3.74
CA LYS A 191 -11.51 -2.83 -3.69
C LYS A 191 -11.91 -2.35 -2.32
N PHE A 192 -11.02 -2.50 -1.35
CA PHE A 192 -11.15 -1.92 -0.03
C PHE A 192 -10.10 -0.85 0.18
N ASP A 193 -8.83 -1.25 0.16
CA ASP A 193 -7.68 -0.38 0.36
C ASP A 193 -7.58 0.72 -0.70
N ASN A 194 -7.39 0.33 -1.97
CA ASN A 194 -7.19 1.32 -3.03
C ASN A 194 -8.43 2.20 -3.21
N LEU A 195 -9.64 1.67 -2.94
CA LEU A 195 -10.89 2.40 -3.07
C LEU A 195 -11.24 3.24 -1.84
N TYR A 196 -11.57 2.58 -0.71
CA TYR A 196 -12.04 3.25 0.50
C TYR A 196 -10.91 3.90 1.29
N GLY A 197 -9.70 3.33 1.29
CA GLY A 197 -8.53 3.95 1.91
C GLY A 197 -8.15 5.28 1.25
N CYS A 198 -8.12 5.33 -0.08
CA CYS A 198 -7.91 6.59 -0.81
C CYS A 198 -9.09 7.55 -0.68
N ARG A 199 -10.32 7.04 -0.57
CA ARG A 199 -11.52 7.86 -0.32
C ARG A 199 -11.41 8.65 0.99
N GLU A 200 -10.86 8.05 2.04
CA GLU A 200 -10.66 8.74 3.33
C GLU A 200 -9.40 9.61 3.31
N SER A 201 -8.28 9.04 2.88
CA SER A 201 -6.96 9.63 3.11
C SER A 201 -6.56 10.74 2.12
N LEU A 202 -7.15 10.79 0.92
CA LEU A 202 -6.89 11.88 -0.03
C LEU A 202 -7.26 13.24 0.58
N ILE A 203 -8.48 13.31 1.12
CA ILE A 203 -9.04 14.55 1.68
C ILE A 203 -8.23 14.97 2.90
N ASP A 204 -7.82 14.00 3.73
CA ASP A 204 -6.96 14.26 4.88
C ASP A 204 -5.62 14.89 4.46
N GLY A 205 -4.93 14.29 3.48
CA GLY A 205 -3.67 14.83 2.94
C GLY A 205 -3.81 16.25 2.40
N ILE A 206 -4.83 16.51 1.57
CA ILE A 206 -5.07 17.85 1.00
C ILE A 206 -5.39 18.86 2.11
N LYS A 207 -6.23 18.48 3.08
CA LYS A 207 -6.64 19.38 4.17
C LYS A 207 -5.50 19.70 5.11
N ARG A 208 -4.76 18.71 5.61
CA ARG A 208 -3.59 18.96 6.47
C ARG A 208 -2.54 19.81 5.75
N ALA A 209 -2.39 19.64 4.43
CA ALA A 209 -1.45 20.43 3.65
C ALA A 209 -1.90 21.89 3.48
N THR A 210 -3.17 22.14 3.15
CA THR A 210 -3.59 23.45 2.59
C THR A 210 -4.76 24.12 3.29
N ASP A 211 -5.46 23.42 4.18
CA ASP A 211 -6.70 23.86 4.84
C ASP A 211 -7.79 24.33 3.86
N VAL A 212 -7.67 23.98 2.58
CA VAL A 212 -8.55 24.49 1.53
C VAL A 212 -9.99 24.01 1.71
N MET A 213 -10.94 24.91 1.44
CA MET A 213 -12.34 24.52 1.24
C MET A 213 -12.50 23.82 -0.11
N ILE A 214 -12.86 22.54 -0.06
CA ILE A 214 -13.10 21.66 -1.22
C ILE A 214 -14.47 21.94 -1.85
N ALA A 215 -15.48 22.22 -1.03
CA ALA A 215 -16.82 22.54 -1.52
C ALA A 215 -16.79 23.74 -2.48
N GLY A 216 -17.48 23.60 -3.62
CA GLY A 216 -17.52 24.60 -4.68
C GLY A 216 -16.27 24.68 -5.57
N LYS A 217 -15.23 23.88 -5.31
CA LYS A 217 -14.06 23.77 -6.19
C LYS A 217 -14.35 22.87 -7.39
N VAL A 218 -13.57 23.08 -8.46
CA VAL A 218 -13.43 22.10 -9.53
C VAL A 218 -12.22 21.22 -9.24
N ALA A 219 -12.43 19.92 -9.06
CA ALA A 219 -11.37 18.96 -8.83
C ALA A 219 -11.22 18.02 -10.03
N VAL A 220 -9.99 17.83 -10.49
CA VAL A 220 -9.65 16.96 -11.62
C VAL A 220 -8.94 15.72 -11.10
N VAL A 221 -9.53 14.55 -11.35
CA VAL A 221 -8.95 13.24 -11.01
C VAL A 221 -8.48 12.58 -12.29
N ALA A 222 -7.16 12.38 -12.41
CA ALA A 222 -6.58 11.68 -13.55
C ALA A 222 -6.46 10.19 -13.26
N GLY A 223 -7.16 9.37 -14.05
CA GLY A 223 -7.38 7.95 -13.81
C GLY A 223 -8.67 7.69 -13.03
N PHE A 224 -9.38 6.61 -13.40
CA PHE A 224 -10.61 6.19 -12.75
C PHE A 224 -10.60 4.67 -12.51
N GLY A 225 -9.43 4.13 -12.18
CA GLY A 225 -9.27 2.83 -11.52
C GLY A 225 -9.78 2.88 -10.08
N ASP A 226 -9.34 1.96 -9.22
CA ASP A 226 -9.87 1.88 -7.84
C ASP A 226 -9.50 3.11 -6.99
N VAL A 227 -8.24 3.56 -7.08
CA VAL A 227 -7.77 4.81 -6.46
C VAL A 227 -8.59 5.99 -6.97
N GLY A 228 -8.65 6.18 -8.29
CA GLY A 228 -9.39 7.27 -8.92
C GLY A 228 -10.88 7.31 -8.55
N LYS A 229 -11.53 6.14 -8.47
CA LYS A 229 -12.92 6.00 -7.98
C LYS A 229 -13.05 6.51 -6.55
N GLY A 230 -12.16 6.09 -5.65
CA GLY A 230 -12.14 6.52 -4.25
C GLY A 230 -11.95 8.03 -4.11
N CYS A 231 -10.95 8.56 -4.82
CA CYS A 231 -10.64 9.99 -4.87
C CYS A 231 -11.82 10.82 -5.38
N ALA A 232 -12.44 10.41 -6.49
CA ALA A 232 -13.59 11.10 -7.07
C ALA A 232 -14.80 11.10 -6.11
N MET A 233 -15.10 9.95 -5.48
CA MET A 233 -16.16 9.85 -4.48
C MET A 233 -15.92 10.80 -3.30
N ALA A 234 -14.68 10.89 -2.81
CA ALA A 234 -14.32 11.73 -1.68
C ALA A 234 -14.47 13.23 -1.99
N LEU A 235 -13.90 13.66 -3.12
CA LEU A 235 -13.97 15.04 -3.57
C LEU A 235 -15.41 15.47 -3.83
N HIS A 236 -16.19 14.61 -4.49
CA HIS A 236 -17.61 14.85 -4.73
C HIS A 236 -18.42 14.91 -3.43
N GLY A 237 -18.19 13.98 -2.50
CA GLY A 237 -18.83 13.97 -1.18
C GLY A 237 -18.52 15.21 -0.33
N MET A 238 -17.38 15.85 -0.57
CA MET A 238 -16.99 17.13 0.03
C MET A 238 -17.52 18.36 -0.74
N GLY A 239 -18.34 18.17 -1.76
CA GLY A 239 -19.01 19.23 -2.51
C GLY A 239 -18.21 19.81 -3.69
N ALA A 240 -17.15 19.15 -4.16
CA ALA A 240 -16.46 19.56 -5.38
C ALA A 240 -17.21 19.11 -6.65
N ARG A 241 -17.10 19.91 -7.71
CA ARG A 241 -17.41 19.45 -9.07
C ARG A 241 -16.21 18.63 -9.57
N VAL A 242 -16.41 17.33 -9.75
CA VAL A 242 -15.34 16.42 -10.17
C VAL A 242 -15.33 16.24 -11.68
N ILE A 243 -14.15 16.44 -12.27
CA ILE A 243 -13.83 16.11 -13.66
C ILE A 243 -12.88 14.91 -13.62
N VAL A 244 -13.10 13.92 -14.47
CA VAL A 244 -12.24 12.74 -14.63
C VAL A 244 -11.52 12.82 -15.96
N THR A 245 -10.26 12.39 -16.00
CA THR A 245 -9.56 12.11 -17.25
C THR A 245 -9.22 10.62 -17.32
N GLU A 246 -9.53 9.95 -18.43
CA GLU A 246 -9.29 8.52 -18.59
C GLU A 246 -8.88 8.17 -20.02
N VAL A 247 -8.07 7.12 -20.13
CA VAL A 247 -7.69 6.47 -21.40
C VAL A 247 -8.47 5.18 -21.61
N ASP A 248 -8.91 4.52 -20.55
CA ASP A 248 -9.72 3.30 -20.63
C ASP A 248 -11.21 3.66 -20.84
N PRO A 249 -11.85 3.20 -21.93
CA PRO A 249 -13.24 3.54 -22.22
C PRO A 249 -14.24 2.94 -21.22
N ILE A 250 -13.94 1.82 -20.57
CA ILE A 250 -14.79 1.19 -19.55
C ILE A 250 -14.79 2.06 -18.30
N ASN A 251 -13.60 2.46 -17.82
CA ASN A 251 -13.49 3.35 -16.66
C ASN A 251 -14.07 4.74 -16.95
N ALA A 252 -13.84 5.29 -18.15
CA ALA A 252 -14.44 6.55 -18.58
C ALA A 252 -15.97 6.47 -18.59
N LEU A 253 -16.54 5.39 -19.12
CA LEU A 253 -17.99 5.18 -19.11
C LEU A 253 -18.53 5.05 -17.67
N GLN A 254 -17.83 4.32 -16.79
CA GLN A 254 -18.17 4.23 -15.37
C GLN A 254 -18.19 5.61 -14.69
N ALA A 255 -17.20 6.46 -14.98
CA ALA A 255 -17.16 7.82 -14.45
C ALA A 255 -18.36 8.65 -14.95
N ALA A 256 -18.63 8.60 -16.26
CA ALA A 256 -19.72 9.34 -16.88
C ALA A 256 -21.10 8.93 -16.33
N VAL A 257 -21.38 7.63 -16.19
CA VAL A 257 -22.66 7.16 -15.65
C VAL A 257 -22.78 7.35 -14.14
N SER A 258 -21.67 7.60 -13.45
CA SER A 258 -21.65 8.02 -12.03
C SER A 258 -21.89 9.53 -11.87
N GLY A 259 -22.05 10.28 -12.97
CA GLY A 259 -22.32 11.72 -12.96
C GLY A 259 -21.07 12.60 -13.02
N TYR A 260 -19.88 12.04 -13.21
CA TYR A 260 -18.65 12.83 -13.38
C TYR A 260 -18.45 13.24 -14.84
N GLN A 261 -18.03 14.49 -15.05
CA GLN A 261 -17.68 14.95 -16.39
C GLN A 261 -16.34 14.33 -16.80
N VAL A 262 -16.27 13.69 -17.98
CA VAL A 262 -15.01 13.14 -18.51
C VAL A 262 -14.44 14.07 -19.56
N LEU A 263 -13.21 14.54 -19.35
CA LEU A 263 -12.48 15.42 -20.26
C LEU A 263 -11.04 14.94 -20.47
N THR A 264 -10.36 15.50 -21.46
CA THR A 264 -8.90 15.40 -21.55
C THR A 264 -8.24 16.37 -20.56
N MET A 265 -7.03 16.06 -20.10
CA MET A 265 -6.29 16.94 -19.20
C MET A 265 -6.07 18.34 -19.80
N ASP A 266 -5.84 18.42 -21.11
CA ASP A 266 -5.70 19.68 -21.85
C ASP A 266 -6.89 20.64 -21.70
N LYS A 267 -8.10 20.10 -21.60
CA LYS A 267 -9.33 20.88 -21.39
C LYS A 267 -9.56 21.16 -19.90
N ALA A 268 -9.30 20.17 -19.05
CA ALA A 268 -9.51 20.29 -17.61
C ALA A 268 -8.52 21.26 -16.94
N ALA A 269 -7.31 21.41 -17.49
CA ALA A 269 -6.22 22.20 -16.89
C ALA A 269 -6.57 23.67 -16.64
N SER A 270 -7.38 24.31 -17.49
CA SER A 270 -7.78 25.72 -17.31
C SER A 270 -8.92 25.93 -16.30
N GLU A 271 -9.67 24.87 -15.96
CA GLU A 271 -10.82 24.95 -15.05
C GLU A 271 -10.53 24.36 -13.66
N GLY A 272 -9.64 23.37 -13.59
CA GLY A 272 -9.33 22.67 -12.35
C GLY A 272 -8.63 23.55 -11.33
N GLN A 273 -9.00 23.39 -10.07
CA GLN A 273 -8.39 24.08 -8.93
C GLN A 273 -7.67 23.10 -7.99
N ILE A 274 -8.03 21.82 -8.05
CA ILE A 274 -7.38 20.71 -7.37
C ILE A 274 -7.14 19.63 -8.41
N PHE A 275 -5.90 19.16 -8.55
CA PHE A 275 -5.52 18.11 -9.49
C PHE A 275 -4.93 16.93 -8.71
N VAL A 276 -5.50 15.75 -8.92
CA VAL A 276 -5.09 14.51 -8.26
C VAL A 276 -4.75 13.48 -9.32
N THR A 277 -3.50 13.02 -9.36
CA THR A 277 -3.08 11.94 -10.26
C THR A 277 -3.18 10.59 -9.57
N THR A 278 -3.80 9.60 -10.24
CA THR A 278 -4.16 8.28 -9.69
C THR A 278 -3.86 7.13 -10.67
N THR A 279 -2.97 7.36 -11.64
CA THR A 279 -2.91 6.53 -12.86
C THR A 279 -1.93 5.37 -12.76
N GLY A 280 -0.90 5.47 -11.91
CA GLY A 280 0.25 4.57 -11.96
C GLY A 280 1.08 4.71 -13.24
N CYS A 281 0.88 5.78 -14.00
CA CYS A 281 1.57 6.07 -15.25
C CYS A 281 2.53 7.25 -15.07
N ARG A 282 3.12 7.75 -16.17
CA ARG A 282 4.07 8.85 -16.16
C ARG A 282 3.55 10.02 -17.00
N ASP A 283 4.06 11.22 -16.72
CA ASP A 283 3.86 12.42 -17.54
C ASP A 283 2.36 12.79 -17.73
N ILE A 284 1.56 12.68 -16.67
CA ILE A 284 0.12 13.00 -16.66
C ILE A 284 -0.10 14.52 -16.57
N LEU A 285 0.66 15.18 -15.69
CA LEU A 285 0.69 16.63 -15.55
C LEU A 285 2.06 17.16 -15.98
N VAL A 286 2.09 17.88 -17.11
CA VAL A 286 3.30 18.38 -17.76
C VAL A 286 3.25 19.90 -17.96
N GLY A 287 4.34 20.49 -18.46
CA GLY A 287 4.50 21.93 -18.66
C GLY A 287 3.29 22.64 -19.28
N SER A 288 2.75 22.10 -20.38
CA SER A 288 1.59 22.68 -21.08
C SER A 288 0.31 22.73 -20.23
N HIS A 289 0.18 21.87 -19.23
CA HIS A 289 -0.93 21.88 -18.29
C HIS A 289 -0.71 22.94 -17.21
N PHE A 290 0.48 22.98 -16.61
CA PHE A 290 0.84 23.96 -15.57
C PHE A 290 0.67 25.41 -16.05
N GLU A 291 0.99 25.68 -17.32
CA GLU A 291 0.79 26.99 -17.94
C GLU A 291 -0.69 27.38 -18.11
N LYS A 292 -1.63 26.43 -18.01
CA LYS A 292 -3.07 26.70 -18.11
C LYS A 292 -3.74 26.83 -16.75
N MET A 293 -3.15 26.26 -15.70
CA MET A 293 -3.74 26.20 -14.35
C MET A 293 -4.05 27.59 -13.76
N PRO A 294 -5.18 27.76 -13.06
CA PRO A 294 -5.47 29.00 -12.35
C PRO A 294 -4.47 29.27 -11.23
N ASN A 295 -4.41 30.53 -10.76
CA ASN A 295 -3.54 30.88 -9.64
C ASN A 295 -3.89 30.07 -8.39
N ASP A 296 -2.86 29.54 -7.72
CA ASP A 296 -2.97 28.70 -6.53
C ASP A 296 -3.74 27.38 -6.75
N ALA A 297 -3.68 26.83 -7.98
CA ALA A 297 -4.09 25.46 -8.22
C ALA A 297 -3.27 24.49 -7.36
N ILE A 298 -3.95 23.58 -6.67
CA ILE A 298 -3.33 22.53 -5.85
C ILE A 298 -3.09 21.31 -6.75
N VAL A 299 -1.87 20.79 -6.73
CA VAL A 299 -1.45 19.64 -7.53
C VAL A 299 -0.85 18.60 -6.59
N CYS A 300 -1.39 17.38 -6.64
CA CYS A 300 -0.90 16.28 -5.84
C CYS A 300 -1.00 14.92 -6.57
N ASN A 301 -0.19 13.99 -6.12
CA ASN A 301 -0.18 12.61 -6.58
C ASN A 301 -0.62 11.70 -5.43
N ILE A 302 -1.47 10.73 -5.73
CA ILE A 302 -1.80 9.62 -4.80
C ILE A 302 -1.69 8.26 -5.51
N GLY A 303 -1.23 8.26 -6.77
CA GLY A 303 -0.95 7.06 -7.53
C GLY A 303 0.45 6.55 -7.24
N HIS A 304 1.39 6.73 -8.16
CA HIS A 304 2.70 6.08 -8.04
C HIS A 304 3.92 7.00 -8.18
N PHE A 305 4.92 6.75 -7.33
CA PHE A 305 6.23 7.43 -7.29
C PHE A 305 6.13 8.97 -7.39
N ASP A 306 7.05 9.60 -8.12
CA ASP A 306 7.15 11.04 -8.36
C ASP A 306 7.13 11.40 -9.85
N ILE A 307 6.61 10.50 -10.70
CA ILE A 307 6.67 10.62 -12.17
C ILE A 307 5.31 10.89 -12.85
N GLU A 308 4.19 10.84 -12.12
CA GLU A 308 2.89 11.24 -12.69
C GLU A 308 2.87 12.75 -12.99
N ILE A 309 3.61 13.52 -12.20
CA ILE A 309 3.71 14.98 -12.28
C ILE A 309 5.14 15.33 -12.70
N ASP A 310 5.30 16.17 -13.71
CA ASP A 310 6.61 16.65 -14.15
C ASP A 310 7.15 17.75 -13.20
N VAL A 311 7.55 17.32 -12.00
CA VAL A 311 8.11 18.18 -10.95
C VAL A 311 9.45 18.78 -11.38
N ALA A 312 10.23 18.05 -12.18
CA ALA A 312 11.49 18.55 -12.73
C ALA A 312 11.25 19.78 -13.62
N TRP A 313 10.23 19.75 -14.47
CA TRP A 313 9.84 20.91 -15.27
C TRP A 313 9.36 22.07 -14.39
N LEU A 314 8.57 21.82 -13.34
CA LEU A 314 8.15 22.89 -12.39
C LEU A 314 9.36 23.57 -11.74
N LYS A 315 10.29 22.78 -11.16
CA LYS A 315 11.51 23.29 -10.52
C LYS A 315 12.38 24.09 -11.51
N LYS A 316 12.46 23.66 -12.77
CA LYS A 316 13.25 24.34 -13.81
C LYS A 316 12.63 25.64 -14.33
N ASN A 317 11.30 25.72 -14.43
CA ASN A 317 10.61 26.82 -15.12
C ASN A 317 9.91 27.82 -14.17
N ALA A 318 9.85 27.53 -12.88
CA ALA A 318 9.38 28.50 -11.89
C ALA A 318 10.40 29.64 -11.70
N LYS A 319 9.89 30.87 -11.56
CA LYS A 319 10.68 32.06 -11.20
C LYS A 319 11.23 31.97 -9.77
N SER A 320 10.46 31.37 -8.87
CA SER A 320 10.86 31.10 -7.50
C SER A 320 9.99 29.99 -6.90
N VAL A 321 10.51 29.34 -5.86
CA VAL A 321 9.78 28.36 -5.06
C VAL A 321 9.80 28.84 -3.61
N GLN A 322 8.62 28.88 -3.00
CA GLN A 322 8.46 29.15 -1.57
C GLN A 322 8.00 27.86 -0.89
N ASN A 323 8.85 27.31 -0.02
CA ASN A 323 8.40 26.28 0.91
C ASN A 323 7.50 26.95 1.97
N ILE A 324 6.24 26.52 2.05
CA ILE A 324 5.26 27.07 3.00
C ILE A 324 5.41 26.37 4.35
N LYS A 325 5.54 25.04 4.30
CA LYS A 325 5.81 24.13 5.41
C LYS A 325 6.31 22.79 4.83
N PRO A 326 6.78 21.83 5.64
CA PRO A 326 7.17 20.52 5.13
C PRO A 326 6.10 19.92 4.20
N GLN A 327 6.54 19.45 3.03
CA GLN A 327 5.70 18.85 1.98
C GLN A 327 4.66 19.80 1.32
N VAL A 328 4.79 21.12 1.48
CA VAL A 328 3.93 22.10 0.78
C VAL A 328 4.78 23.21 0.16
N ASP A 329 4.88 23.18 -1.16
CA ASP A 329 5.69 24.12 -1.94
C ASP A 329 4.82 24.92 -2.90
N ARG A 330 5.08 26.23 -2.96
CA ARG A 330 4.37 27.16 -3.84
C ARG A 330 5.31 27.72 -4.91
N PHE A 331 5.06 27.36 -6.15
CA PHE A 331 5.87 27.70 -7.31
C PHE A 331 5.30 28.94 -8.01
N LEU A 332 6.08 30.02 -8.12
CA LEU A 332 5.72 31.20 -8.91
C LEU A 332 6.09 30.97 -10.39
N MET A 333 5.09 30.91 -11.26
CA MET A 333 5.30 30.67 -12.70
C MET A 333 5.61 31.96 -13.46
N ALA A 334 6.14 31.82 -14.68
CA ALA A 334 6.44 32.97 -15.55
C ALA A 334 5.23 33.90 -15.76
N SER A 335 4.02 33.33 -15.82
CA SER A 335 2.75 34.05 -15.96
C SER A 335 2.35 34.91 -14.76
N GLY A 336 3.03 34.79 -13.62
CA GLY A 336 2.67 35.46 -12.37
C GLY A 336 1.66 34.69 -11.51
N ARG A 337 1.12 33.58 -12.02
CA ARG A 337 0.29 32.64 -11.26
C ARG A 337 1.16 31.67 -10.46
N HIS A 338 0.59 31.13 -9.39
CA HIS A 338 1.23 30.13 -8.56
C HIS A 338 0.62 28.73 -8.73
N ILE A 339 1.43 27.71 -8.48
CA ILE A 339 1.01 26.31 -8.31
C ILE A 339 1.44 25.85 -6.93
N ILE A 340 0.53 25.19 -6.20
CA ILE A 340 0.82 24.56 -4.91
C ILE A 340 1.04 23.07 -5.16
N LEU A 341 2.27 22.60 -4.98
CA LEU A 341 2.63 21.19 -5.11
C LEU A 341 2.69 20.55 -3.71
N LEU A 342 2.05 19.40 -3.58
CA LEU A 342 2.05 18.63 -2.33
C LEU A 342 3.05 17.48 -2.40
N ALA A 343 3.76 17.25 -1.29
CA ALA A 343 4.71 16.16 -1.07
C ALA A 343 5.74 15.98 -2.21
N GLU A 344 6.19 17.06 -2.82
CA GLU A 344 7.10 17.04 -3.98
C GLU A 344 6.61 16.14 -5.14
N GLY A 345 5.30 15.96 -5.29
CA GLY A 345 4.70 15.08 -6.31
C GLY A 345 4.69 13.60 -5.95
N ARG A 346 5.08 13.23 -4.73
CA ARG A 346 4.94 11.88 -4.15
C ARG A 346 3.56 11.71 -3.52
N LEU A 347 3.33 10.53 -2.92
CA LEU A 347 2.04 10.13 -2.33
C LEU A 347 1.56 11.11 -1.26
N VAL A 348 0.52 11.89 -1.59
CA VAL A 348 0.01 12.99 -0.76
C VAL A 348 -0.64 12.51 0.54
N ASN A 349 -1.36 11.39 0.50
CA ASN A 349 -2.04 10.83 1.66
C ASN A 349 -1.06 10.40 2.77
N LEU A 350 0.11 9.89 2.40
CA LEU A 350 1.16 9.47 3.32
C LEU A 350 2.15 10.62 3.62
N GLY A 351 2.52 11.39 2.61
CA GLY A 351 3.45 12.50 2.75
C GLY A 351 2.89 13.64 3.59
N CYS A 352 1.65 14.06 3.31
CA CYS A 352 0.99 15.18 3.98
C CYS A 352 0.05 14.77 5.12
N ALA A 353 -0.23 13.48 5.28
CA ALA A 353 -1.02 12.95 6.40
C ALA A 353 -0.44 11.64 6.92
N THR A 354 -1.27 10.61 7.12
CA THR A 354 -0.90 9.34 7.76
C THR A 354 -1.28 8.11 6.95
N GLY A 355 -1.59 8.28 5.66
CA GLY A 355 -2.06 7.19 4.81
C GLY A 355 -3.45 6.71 5.17
N HIS A 356 -3.72 5.45 4.93
CA HIS A 356 -5.03 4.84 5.10
C HIS A 356 -5.32 4.52 6.58
N SER A 357 -6.61 4.50 6.93
CA SER A 357 -7.06 4.18 8.29
C SER A 357 -6.78 2.71 8.66
N SER A 358 -6.68 2.44 9.95
CA SER A 358 -6.28 1.11 10.44
C SER A 358 -7.21 -0.02 9.99
N PHE A 359 -8.53 0.23 9.96
CA PHE A 359 -9.51 -0.78 9.54
C PHE A 359 -9.30 -1.29 8.11
N VAL A 360 -9.13 -0.38 7.15
CA VAL A 360 -8.93 -0.79 5.76
C VAL A 360 -7.55 -1.44 5.56
N MET A 361 -6.51 -0.95 6.26
CA MET A 361 -5.20 -1.60 6.25
C MET A 361 -5.22 -2.97 6.92
N SER A 362 -6.13 -3.22 7.86
CA SER A 362 -6.35 -4.56 8.42
C SER A 362 -6.76 -5.55 7.35
N CYS A 363 -7.55 -5.13 6.35
CA CYS A 363 -7.91 -5.99 5.22
C CYS A 363 -6.67 -6.36 4.40
N SER A 364 -5.88 -5.37 3.97
CA SER A 364 -4.63 -5.58 3.20
C SER A 364 -3.62 -6.41 3.97
N PHE A 365 -3.38 -6.09 5.23
CA PHE A 365 -2.35 -6.73 6.02
C PHE A 365 -2.76 -8.13 6.50
N THR A 366 -4.06 -8.40 6.64
CA THR A 366 -4.52 -9.79 6.83
C THR A 366 -4.23 -10.61 5.57
N ASN A 367 -4.43 -10.07 4.36
CA ASN A 367 -3.98 -10.73 3.14
C ASN A 367 -2.46 -10.99 3.14
N GLN A 368 -1.65 -10.01 3.55
CA GLN A 368 -0.20 -10.18 3.66
C GLN A 368 0.18 -11.33 4.62
N VAL A 369 -0.40 -11.36 5.83
CA VAL A 369 -0.12 -12.44 6.80
C VAL A 369 -0.54 -13.80 6.23
N LEU A 370 -1.71 -13.90 5.60
CA LEU A 370 -2.17 -15.15 4.99
C LEU A 370 -1.29 -15.57 3.81
N ALA A 371 -0.79 -14.63 3.00
CA ALA A 371 0.16 -14.89 1.92
C ALA A 371 1.51 -15.41 2.45
N GLN A 372 2.02 -14.80 3.53
CA GLN A 372 3.25 -15.26 4.20
C GLN A 372 3.09 -16.68 4.76
N ILE A 373 1.95 -16.97 5.41
CA ILE A 373 1.63 -18.33 5.88
C ILE A 373 1.51 -19.29 4.70
N LEU A 374 0.82 -18.90 3.62
CA LEU A 374 0.65 -19.72 2.42
C LEU A 374 1.99 -20.13 1.83
N LEU A 375 2.89 -19.16 1.62
CA LEU A 375 4.23 -19.40 1.07
C LEU A 375 5.07 -20.28 1.99
N PHE A 376 5.06 -20.01 3.30
CA PHE A 376 5.92 -20.73 4.25
C PHE A 376 5.42 -22.14 4.58
N LYS A 377 4.10 -22.35 4.59
CA LYS A 377 3.44 -23.62 4.90
C LYS A 377 3.05 -24.42 3.66
N SER A 378 3.51 -24.03 2.48
CA SER A 378 3.06 -24.61 1.21
C SER A 378 3.31 -26.12 1.07
N GLU A 379 4.26 -26.66 1.83
CA GLU A 379 4.60 -28.09 1.85
C GLU A 379 4.10 -28.82 3.12
N ASP A 380 3.38 -28.14 4.02
CA ASP A 380 2.84 -28.74 5.24
C ASP A 380 1.40 -29.22 5.05
N ALA A 381 1.27 -30.46 4.59
CA ALA A 381 -0.03 -31.11 4.39
C ALA A 381 -0.84 -31.27 5.69
N ALA A 382 -0.20 -31.30 6.87
CA ALA A 382 -0.93 -31.38 8.14
C ALA A 382 -1.59 -30.04 8.47
N PHE A 383 -0.87 -28.92 8.22
CA PHE A 383 -1.42 -27.58 8.37
C PHE A 383 -2.61 -27.34 7.43
N GLY A 384 -2.48 -27.70 6.14
CA GLY A 384 -3.58 -27.58 5.18
C GLY A 384 -4.82 -28.43 5.52
N LYS A 385 -4.63 -29.63 6.11
CA LYS A 385 -5.77 -30.44 6.59
C LYS A 385 -6.48 -29.81 7.79
N LYS A 386 -5.74 -29.10 8.65
CA LYS A 386 -6.28 -28.45 9.85
C LYS A 386 -7.04 -27.17 9.51
N TYR A 387 -6.54 -26.40 8.55
CA TYR A 387 -7.10 -25.12 8.13
C TYR A 387 -7.57 -25.18 6.68
N ILE A 388 -8.87 -25.33 6.48
CA ILE A 388 -9.50 -25.62 5.18
C ILE A 388 -9.15 -24.59 4.11
N GLU A 389 -9.00 -23.32 4.49
CA GLU A 389 -8.60 -22.22 3.63
C GLU A 389 -7.17 -22.38 3.06
N PHE A 390 -6.32 -23.18 3.71
CA PHE A 390 -5.00 -23.60 3.23
C PHE A 390 -4.99 -25.04 2.68
N GLY A 391 -6.14 -25.72 2.64
CA GLY A 391 -6.23 -27.15 2.30
C GLY A 391 -5.86 -27.51 0.87
N LYS A 392 -5.85 -26.53 -0.03
CA LYS A 392 -5.42 -26.67 -1.43
C LYS A 392 -4.05 -26.05 -1.70
N THR A 393 -3.36 -25.59 -0.66
CA THR A 393 -2.04 -24.99 -0.81
C THR A 393 -1.01 -26.09 -1.10
N GLN A 394 -0.16 -25.83 -2.09
CA GLN A 394 0.98 -26.66 -2.45
C GLN A 394 2.19 -25.78 -2.72
N LYS A 395 3.39 -26.37 -2.78
CA LYS A 395 4.60 -25.67 -3.20
C LYS A 395 4.37 -24.96 -4.53
N LEU A 396 4.63 -23.66 -4.57
CA LEU A 396 4.49 -22.85 -5.77
C LEU A 396 5.77 -22.89 -6.59
N GLU A 397 5.63 -23.10 -7.89
CA GLU A 397 6.72 -22.87 -8.85
C GLU A 397 6.92 -21.37 -9.08
N VAL A 398 8.07 -20.96 -9.62
CA VAL A 398 8.34 -19.55 -9.94
C VAL A 398 7.24 -18.98 -10.84
N GLY A 399 6.55 -17.96 -10.36
CA GLY A 399 5.36 -17.39 -10.99
C GLY A 399 4.76 -16.26 -10.16
N VAL A 400 3.70 -15.65 -10.69
CA VAL A 400 2.89 -14.64 -10.01
C VAL A 400 1.50 -15.23 -9.79
N TYR A 401 1.12 -15.43 -8.53
CA TYR A 401 -0.15 -16.03 -8.13
C TYR A 401 -0.99 -15.04 -7.34
N VAL A 402 -2.30 -15.17 -7.37
CA VAL A 402 -3.20 -14.44 -6.46
C VAL A 402 -3.57 -15.35 -5.28
N LEU A 403 -3.98 -14.75 -4.16
CA LEU A 403 -4.50 -15.53 -3.04
C LEU A 403 -5.73 -16.36 -3.49
N PRO A 404 -5.83 -17.64 -3.07
CA PRO A 404 -7.04 -18.42 -3.25
C PRO A 404 -8.28 -17.69 -2.72
N LYS A 405 -9.39 -17.77 -3.44
CA LYS A 405 -10.61 -17.02 -3.10
C LYS A 405 -11.13 -17.29 -1.68
N ILE A 406 -10.98 -18.51 -1.18
CA ILE A 406 -11.38 -18.85 0.20
C ILE A 406 -10.55 -18.09 1.26
N LEU A 407 -9.29 -17.75 0.98
CA LEU A 407 -8.47 -16.91 1.86
C LEU A 407 -8.90 -15.44 1.78
N ASP A 408 -9.26 -14.96 0.59
CA ASP A 408 -9.82 -13.64 0.38
C ASP A 408 -11.17 -13.46 1.11
N GLU A 409 -12.06 -14.45 1.01
CA GLU A 409 -13.31 -14.50 1.79
C GLU A 409 -13.05 -14.63 3.30
N THR A 410 -12.00 -15.34 3.70
CA THR A 410 -11.56 -15.41 5.11
C THR A 410 -11.18 -14.03 5.61
N VAL A 411 -10.46 -13.22 4.84
CA VAL A 411 -10.16 -11.82 5.21
C VAL A 411 -11.46 -11.06 5.46
N ALA A 412 -12.41 -11.07 4.52
CA ALA A 412 -13.68 -10.36 4.71
C ALA A 412 -14.42 -10.82 5.98
N MET A 413 -14.54 -12.13 6.19
CA MET A 413 -15.21 -12.71 7.36
C MET A 413 -14.61 -12.23 8.69
N LEU A 414 -13.29 -12.10 8.78
CA LEU A 414 -12.60 -11.65 10.00
C LEU A 414 -12.88 -10.17 10.36
N HIS A 415 -13.48 -9.39 9.45
CA HIS A 415 -13.79 -7.96 9.68
C HIS A 415 -15.27 -7.68 9.95
N LEU A 416 -16.18 -8.58 9.57
CA LEU A 416 -17.64 -8.29 9.56
C LEU A 416 -18.19 -7.90 10.93
N ALA A 417 -17.79 -8.60 12.00
CA ALA A 417 -18.28 -8.34 13.35
C ALA A 417 -17.95 -6.92 13.83
N HIS A 418 -16.80 -6.38 13.44
CA HIS A 418 -16.35 -5.03 13.83
C HIS A 418 -17.24 -3.91 13.25
N VAL A 419 -17.85 -4.17 12.09
CA VAL A 419 -18.76 -3.24 11.41
C VAL A 419 -20.23 -3.62 11.58
N ASN A 420 -20.55 -4.46 12.56
CA ASN A 420 -21.90 -4.93 12.87
C ASN A 420 -22.60 -5.60 11.66
N ALA A 421 -21.84 -6.33 10.83
CA ALA A 421 -22.38 -7.11 9.73
C ALA A 421 -22.59 -8.57 10.16
N GLU A 422 -23.82 -9.05 10.05
CA GLU A 422 -24.18 -10.45 10.29
C GLU A 422 -24.39 -11.19 8.96
N LEU A 423 -23.69 -12.31 8.79
CA LEU A 423 -23.71 -13.07 7.54
C LEU A 423 -24.76 -14.20 7.59
N THR A 424 -25.59 -14.29 6.55
CA THR A 424 -26.49 -15.44 6.37
C THR A 424 -25.69 -16.66 5.94
N LYS A 425 -25.97 -17.83 6.55
CA LYS A 425 -25.38 -19.11 6.15
C LYS A 425 -26.26 -19.83 5.14
N LEU A 426 -25.66 -20.33 4.06
CA LEU A 426 -26.36 -21.19 3.11
C LEU A 426 -26.82 -22.49 3.80
N THR A 427 -28.06 -22.88 3.56
CA THR A 427 -28.51 -24.24 3.86
C THR A 427 -27.89 -25.24 2.87
N PRO A 428 -27.76 -26.53 3.22
CA PRO A 428 -27.25 -27.55 2.30
C PRO A 428 -28.00 -27.57 0.95
N THR A 429 -29.33 -27.42 0.98
CA THR A 429 -30.18 -27.37 -0.22
C THR A 429 -29.86 -26.16 -1.11
N GLN A 430 -29.58 -24.99 -0.53
CA GLN A 430 -29.20 -23.81 -1.32
C GLN A 430 -27.79 -23.96 -1.92
N ALA A 431 -26.85 -24.52 -1.16
CA ALA A 431 -25.49 -24.78 -1.64
C ALA A 431 -25.49 -25.77 -2.82
N GLU A 432 -26.25 -26.87 -2.70
CA GLU A 432 -26.46 -27.84 -3.78
C GLU A 432 -27.08 -27.20 -5.03
N TYR A 433 -28.13 -26.38 -4.85
CA TYR A 433 -28.79 -25.67 -5.96
C TYR A 433 -27.82 -24.75 -6.72
N LEU A 434 -26.89 -24.11 -6.02
CA LEU A 434 -25.90 -23.21 -6.62
C LEU A 434 -24.65 -23.96 -7.14
N GLY A 435 -24.49 -25.24 -6.81
CA GLY A 435 -23.27 -26.00 -7.09
C GLY A 435 -22.05 -25.49 -6.32
N LEU A 436 -22.25 -25.07 -5.06
CA LEU A 436 -21.23 -24.51 -4.19
C LEU A 436 -21.09 -25.34 -2.90
N GLU A 437 -19.96 -25.21 -2.22
CA GLU A 437 -19.82 -25.66 -0.84
C GLU A 437 -20.45 -24.65 0.13
N VAL A 438 -20.97 -25.13 1.26
CA VAL A 438 -21.58 -24.26 2.29
C VAL A 438 -20.58 -23.25 2.86
N GLU A 439 -19.30 -23.64 2.94
CA GLU A 439 -18.20 -22.82 3.48
C GLU A 439 -17.45 -22.04 2.39
N GLY A 440 -17.92 -22.09 1.14
CA GLY A 440 -17.29 -21.42 -0.01
C GLY A 440 -16.14 -22.23 -0.68
N PRO A 441 -15.47 -21.64 -1.69
CA PRO A 441 -15.64 -20.27 -2.16
C PRO A 441 -17.00 -20.00 -2.82
N TYR A 442 -17.55 -18.81 -2.63
CA TYR A 442 -18.93 -18.48 -3.06
C TYR A 442 -19.05 -17.95 -4.49
N LYS A 443 -17.91 -17.72 -5.15
CA LYS A 443 -17.84 -17.15 -6.50
C LYS A 443 -16.73 -17.82 -7.31
N SER A 444 -16.84 -17.76 -8.64
CA SER A 444 -15.78 -18.23 -9.54
C SER A 444 -14.57 -17.31 -9.54
N ASP A 445 -13.41 -17.82 -9.96
CA ASP A 445 -12.18 -17.01 -10.06
C ASP A 445 -12.30 -15.82 -11.02
N MET A 446 -13.14 -15.90 -12.06
CA MET A 446 -13.38 -14.81 -13.02
C MET A 446 -14.29 -13.68 -12.51
N TYR A 447 -14.87 -13.86 -11.33
CA TYR A 447 -15.83 -12.89 -10.79
C TYR A 447 -15.10 -11.63 -10.32
N ARG A 448 -15.60 -10.46 -10.75
CA ARG A 448 -14.98 -9.16 -10.46
C ARG A 448 -15.61 -8.58 -9.19
N TYR A 449 -15.32 -9.16 -8.03
CA TYR A 449 -15.94 -8.90 -6.70
C TYR A 449 -17.12 -9.76 -6.36
#